data_AF-A0A6I9Z1E4-F1
#
_entry.id   AF-A0A6I9Z1E4-F1
#
_cell.length_a   1.000
_cell.length_b   1.000
_cell.length_c   1.000
_cell.angle_alpha   90.00
_cell.angle_beta   90.00
_cell.angle_gamma   90.00
#
_symmetry.space_group_name_H-M   'P 1'
#
loop_
_entity.id
_entity.type
_entity.pdbx_description
1 polymer ?
#
loop_
_entity_poly.entity_id
_entity_poly.type
_entity_poly.pdbx_seq_one_letter_code
_entity_poly.pdbx_strand_id
1 'polypeptide(L)'
;MGSGIMDAVVADLKVFGLDFAEGEDQDAIAEKLEEICMTGWVPKSDLGNELIAFAMRKELLLLTLENLLVFEHESKKLTKPSRKKEDRWSSVVDIGSAQDSYPL
;
A
#
# COMPACT_ATOMS: atom_id res chain seq x y z
N MET A 1 10.12 0.38 22.59
CA MET A 1 9.70 -0.98 22.21
C MET A 1 9.69 -1.11 20.67
N GLY A 2 10.83 -0.90 20.00
CA GLY A 2 10.94 -0.92 18.52
C GLY A 2 11.75 -2.09 17.96
N SER A 3 12.73 -2.60 18.71
CA SER A 3 13.74 -3.57 18.23
C SER A 3 13.18 -4.88 17.66
N GLY A 4 12.29 -5.57 18.39
CA GLY A 4 11.95 -6.96 18.04
C GLY A 4 11.11 -7.15 16.77
N ILE A 5 10.56 -6.07 16.22
CA ILE A 5 9.78 -6.11 14.97
C ILE A 5 10.71 -6.26 13.79
N MET A 6 11.74 -5.43 13.80
CA MET A 6 12.69 -5.32 12.73
C MET A 6 13.50 -6.60 12.63
N ASP A 7 13.89 -7.14 13.79
CA ASP A 7 14.55 -8.44 13.89
C ASP A 7 13.70 -9.56 13.26
N ALA A 8 12.37 -9.53 13.44
CA ALA A 8 11.47 -10.51 12.85
C ALA A 8 11.35 -10.34 11.32
N VAL A 9 11.19 -9.12 10.83
CA VAL A 9 11.14 -8.85 9.38
C VAL A 9 12.44 -9.27 8.71
N VAL A 10 13.58 -8.88 9.27
CA VAL A 10 14.90 -9.26 8.74
C VAL A 10 15.09 -10.79 8.78
N ALA A 11 14.62 -11.46 9.82
CA ALA A 11 14.64 -12.91 9.89
C ALA A 11 13.80 -13.55 8.77
N ASP A 12 12.59 -13.06 8.52
CA ASP A 12 11.73 -13.53 7.44
C ASP A 12 12.40 -13.34 6.07
N LEU A 13 12.96 -12.16 5.80
CA LEU A 13 13.66 -11.88 4.54
C LEU A 13 14.83 -12.85 4.30
N LYS A 14 15.62 -13.15 5.34
CA LYS A 14 16.73 -14.11 5.27
C LYS A 14 16.26 -15.53 4.97
N VAL A 15 15.12 -15.97 5.50
CA VAL A 15 14.57 -17.31 5.20
C VAL A 15 14.27 -17.47 3.70
N PHE A 16 13.88 -16.37 3.04
CA PHE A 16 13.59 -16.35 1.61
C PHE A 16 14.81 -15.99 0.74
N GLY A 17 15.99 -15.82 1.35
CA GLY A 17 17.22 -15.48 0.63
C GLY A 17 17.23 -14.06 0.07
N LEU A 18 16.41 -13.15 0.62
CA LEU A 18 16.40 -11.75 0.21
C LEU A 18 17.40 -10.96 1.07
N ASP A 19 18.63 -10.88 0.60
CA ASP A 19 19.72 -10.16 1.25
C ASP A 19 19.78 -8.68 0.82
N PHE A 20 20.51 -7.86 1.56
CA PHE A 20 20.79 -6.47 1.17
C PHE A 20 21.78 -6.44 0.01
N ALA A 21 21.58 -5.53 -0.94
CA ALA A 21 22.55 -5.36 -2.03
C ALA A 21 23.90 -4.85 -1.52
N GLU A 22 24.98 -5.31 -2.17
CA GLU A 22 26.33 -4.90 -1.80
C GLU A 22 26.54 -3.39 -2.06
N GLY A 23 27.10 -2.69 -1.06
CA GLY A 23 27.36 -1.25 -1.14
C GLY A 23 26.18 -0.36 -0.75
N GLU A 24 25.02 -0.93 -0.42
CA GLU A 24 23.92 -0.18 0.17
C GLU A 24 24.18 0.19 1.63
N ASP A 25 23.64 1.33 2.05
CA ASP A 25 23.63 1.75 3.45
C ASP A 25 22.55 0.94 4.20
N GLN A 26 23.01 -0.07 4.95
CA GLN A 26 22.13 -0.95 5.72
C GLN A 26 21.38 -0.18 6.82
N ASP A 27 21.97 0.88 7.39
CA ASP A 27 21.32 1.69 8.41
C ASP A 27 20.18 2.50 7.78
N ALA A 28 20.40 3.07 6.58
CA ALA A 28 19.34 3.77 5.84
C ALA A 28 18.21 2.84 5.40
N ILE A 29 18.54 1.62 4.97
CA ILE A 29 17.54 0.59 4.65
C ILE A 29 16.74 0.21 5.91
N ALA A 30 17.43 0.04 7.04
CA ALA A 30 16.79 -0.28 8.30
C ALA A 30 15.85 0.85 8.76
N GLU A 31 16.32 2.09 8.76
CA GLU A 31 15.51 3.26 9.07
C GLU A 31 14.27 3.33 8.16
N LYS A 32 14.44 3.02 6.86
CA LYS A 32 13.32 3.05 5.92
C LYS A 32 12.27 1.98 6.21
N LEU A 33 12.69 0.76 6.55
CA LEU A 33 11.79 -0.32 6.94
C LEU A 33 11.03 0.02 8.24
N GLU A 34 11.70 0.65 9.20
CA GLU A 34 11.04 1.16 10.42
C GLU A 34 10.01 2.24 10.10
N GLU A 35 10.35 3.21 9.24
CA GLU A 35 9.41 4.23 8.77
C GLU A 35 8.17 3.58 8.16
N ILE A 36 8.35 2.65 7.23
CA ILE A 36 7.27 1.91 6.58
C ILE A 36 6.41 1.18 7.62
N CYS A 37 7.01 0.51 8.59
CA CYS A 37 6.29 -0.14 9.67
C CYS A 37 5.46 0.84 10.51
N MET A 38 5.97 2.06 10.74
CA MET A 38 5.27 3.10 11.50
C MET A 38 4.16 3.80 10.70
N THR A 39 4.23 3.82 9.37
CA THR A 39 3.20 4.46 8.54
C THR A 39 1.82 3.80 8.65
N GLY A 40 1.76 2.52 9.06
CA GLY A 40 0.51 1.77 9.18
C GLY A 40 -0.15 1.39 7.84
N TRP A 41 0.52 1.58 6.70
CA TRP A 41 -0.02 1.16 5.40
C TRP A 41 -0.09 -0.35 5.25
N VAL A 42 0.81 -1.07 5.90
CA VAL A 42 0.86 -2.53 5.95
C VAL A 42 0.83 -2.94 7.42
N PRO A 43 0.01 -3.93 7.81
CA PRO A 43 0.05 -4.46 9.16
C PRO A 43 1.46 -4.95 9.49
N LYS A 44 1.93 -4.61 10.69
CA LYS A 44 3.28 -4.94 11.14
C LYS A 44 3.55 -6.46 11.18
N SER A 45 2.52 -7.29 11.35
CA SER A 45 2.61 -8.75 11.24
C SER A 45 2.81 -9.25 9.80
N ASP A 46 2.39 -8.46 8.82
CA ASP A 46 2.29 -8.87 7.41
C ASP A 46 3.41 -8.23 6.58
N LEU A 47 4.15 -7.27 7.14
CA LEU A 47 5.21 -6.53 6.46
C LEU A 47 6.26 -7.44 5.80
N GLY A 48 6.73 -8.47 6.52
CA GLY A 48 7.69 -9.44 5.96
C GLY A 48 7.11 -10.17 4.75
N ASN A 49 5.89 -10.72 4.89
CA ASN A 49 5.21 -11.43 3.81
C ASN A 49 4.94 -10.53 2.59
N GLU A 50 4.51 -9.29 2.80
CA GLU A 50 4.25 -8.34 1.73
C GLU A 50 5.53 -7.90 1.02
N LEU A 51 6.63 -7.73 1.75
CA LEU A 51 7.96 -7.46 1.16
C LEU A 51 8.43 -8.64 0.31
N ILE A 52 8.27 -9.87 0.78
CA ILE A 52 8.59 -11.08 0.02
C ILE A 52 7.72 -11.14 -1.24
N ALA A 53 6.40 -10.95 -1.11
CA ALA A 53 5.49 -10.95 -2.24
C ALA A 53 5.80 -9.83 -3.24
N PHE A 54 6.23 -8.66 -2.78
CA PHE A 54 6.72 -7.57 -3.62
C PHE A 54 8.00 -7.97 -4.36
N ALA A 55 9.00 -8.52 -3.65
CA ALA A 55 10.25 -8.97 -4.24
C ALA A 55 10.01 -10.02 -5.32
N MET A 56 9.14 -11.01 -5.05
CA MET A 56 8.77 -12.02 -6.05
C MET A 56 8.08 -11.42 -7.28
N ARG A 57 7.15 -10.46 -7.10
CA ARG A 57 6.46 -9.79 -8.22
C ARG A 57 7.37 -8.92 -9.08
N LYS A 58 8.44 -8.39 -8.48
CA LYS A 58 9.42 -7.52 -9.13
C LYS A 58 10.69 -8.27 -9.56
N GLU A 59 10.73 -9.59 -9.33
CA GLU A 59 11.89 -10.46 -9.60
C GLU A 59 13.18 -9.95 -8.93
N LEU A 60 13.05 -9.42 -7.71
CA LEU A 60 14.15 -8.88 -6.92
C LEU A 60 14.85 -10.00 -6.16
N LEU A 61 16.17 -10.07 -6.30
CA LEU A 61 17.03 -10.98 -5.54
C LEU A 61 17.72 -10.28 -4.37
N LEU A 62 17.77 -8.95 -4.39
CA LEU A 62 18.43 -8.13 -3.38
C LEU A 62 17.56 -6.93 -3.00
N LEU A 63 17.59 -6.59 -1.72
CA LEU A 63 16.91 -5.43 -1.17
C LEU A 63 17.82 -4.19 -1.30
N THR A 64 17.26 -3.12 -1.86
CA THR A 64 17.89 -1.80 -1.97
C THR A 64 16.95 -0.75 -1.40
N LEU A 65 17.49 0.42 -1.08
CA LEU A 65 16.67 1.54 -0.64
C LEU A 65 15.64 1.96 -1.70
N GLU A 66 16.02 1.92 -2.98
CA GLU A 66 15.13 2.23 -4.11
C GLU A 66 13.91 1.29 -4.14
N ASN A 67 14.13 -0.02 -3.97
CA ASN A 67 13.08 -1.01 -3.96
C ASN A 67 12.08 -0.78 -2.81
N LEU A 68 12.57 -0.34 -1.65
CA LEU A 68 11.72 0.01 -0.50
C LEU A 68 10.89 1.26 -0.73
N LEU A 69 11.43 2.26 -1.44
CA LEU A 69 10.66 3.45 -1.83
C LEU A 69 9.53 3.09 -2.79
N VAL A 70 9.78 2.17 -3.73
CA VAL A 70 8.76 1.65 -4.64
C VAL A 70 7.70 0.87 -3.86
N PHE A 71 8.12 -0.01 -2.94
CA PHE A 71 7.21 -0.77 -2.08
C PHE A 71 6.29 0.14 -1.25
N GLU A 72 6.83 1.19 -0.62
CA GLU A 72 6.05 2.16 0.15
C GLU A 72 5.00 2.87 -0.73
N HIS A 73 5.39 3.28 -1.93
CA HIS A 73 4.50 3.96 -2.87
C HIS A 73 3.37 3.05 -3.37
N GLU A 74 3.63 1.76 -3.60
CA GLU A 74 2.59 0.78 -3.94
C GLU A 74 1.66 0.51 -2.75
N SER A 75 2.21 0.40 -1.54
CA SER A 75 1.45 0.18 -0.30
C SER A 75 0.48 1.33 0.00
N LYS A 76 0.90 2.57 -0.25
CA LYS A 76 0.04 3.78 -0.14
C LYS A 76 -1.16 3.76 -1.10
N LYS A 77 -1.10 3.02 -2.21
CA LYS A 77 -2.20 2.93 -3.17
C LYS A 77 -3.24 1.88 -2.79
N LEU A 78 -2.83 0.86 -2.04
CA LEU A 78 -3.73 -0.20 -1.55
C LEU A 78 -4.68 0.32 -0.46
N THR A 79 -4.22 1.26 0.35
CA THR A 79 -4.99 1.83 1.48
C THR A 79 -5.84 3.03 1.10
N LYS A 80 -5.59 3.65 -0.06
CA LYS A 80 -6.54 4.63 -0.61
C LYS A 80 -7.78 3.84 -0.99
N PRO A 81 -8.97 4.13 -0.41
CA PRO A 81 -10.19 3.59 -0.96
C PRO A 81 -10.22 4.06 -2.40
N SER A 82 -10.10 3.11 -3.32
CA SER A 82 -10.37 3.31 -4.72
C SER A 82 -11.68 4.09 -4.75
N ARG A 83 -11.62 5.37 -5.15
CA ARG A 83 -12.82 6.11 -5.52
C ARG A 83 -13.32 5.45 -6.80
N LYS A 84 -13.91 4.26 -6.68
CA LYS A 84 -14.92 3.78 -7.60
C LYS A 84 -16.01 4.85 -7.51
N LYS A 85 -15.89 5.79 -8.44
CA LYS A 85 -16.94 6.67 -8.89
C LYS A 85 -18.20 5.80 -8.95
N GLU A 86 -19.13 6.04 -8.03
CA GLU A 86 -20.43 5.40 -8.03
C GLU A 86 -21.10 5.85 -9.33
N ASP A 87 -21.16 4.94 -10.29
CA ASP A 87 -21.87 5.11 -11.54
C ASP A 87 -23.35 5.30 -11.23
N ARG A 88 -23.77 6.55 -11.21
CA ARG A 88 -24.76 7.05 -12.17
C ARG A 88 -26.02 6.19 -12.32
N TRP A 89 -26.79 5.98 -11.25
CA TRP A 89 -28.25 5.75 -11.34
C TRP A 89 -28.97 6.30 -10.11
N SER A 90 -29.22 7.61 -10.12
CA SER A 90 -30.42 8.17 -9.49
C SER A 90 -31.10 9.04 -10.54
N SER A 91 -31.78 8.36 -11.47
CA SER A 91 -32.83 8.96 -12.27
C SER A 91 -34.01 9.25 -11.35
N VAL A 92 -33.95 10.37 -10.62
CA VAL A 92 -35.18 10.99 -10.11
C VAL A 92 -35.82 11.68 -11.30
N VAL A 93 -36.70 10.93 -11.94
CA VAL A 93 -37.77 11.47 -12.76
C VAL A 93 -38.67 12.24 -11.80
N ASP A 94 -38.66 13.55 -11.89
CA ASP A 94 -39.87 14.34 -11.63
C ASP A 94 -39.86 15.53 -12.59
N ILE A 95 -40.20 15.21 -13.84
CA ILE A 95 -40.60 16.20 -14.83
C ILE A 95 -41.94 16.71 -14.33
N GLY A 96 -41.93 17.84 -13.63
CA GLY A 96 -43.13 18.59 -13.25
C GLY A 96 -43.95 18.84 -14.51
N SER A 97 -45.04 18.10 -14.62
CA SER A 97 -46.02 18.21 -15.69
C SER A 97 -46.58 19.63 -15.69
N ALA A 98 -46.22 20.41 -16.71
CA ALA A 98 -46.97 21.59 -17.08
C ALA A 98 -48.32 21.13 -17.62
N GLN A 99 -49.39 21.35 -16.87
CA GLN A 99 -50.74 21.44 -17.44
C GLN A 99 -51.48 22.61 -16.80
N ASP A 100 -51.56 23.68 -17.59
CA ASP A 100 -52.58 24.71 -17.53
C ASP A 100 -53.96 24.12 -17.28
N SER A 101 -54.70 24.72 -16.35
CA SER A 101 -56.15 24.60 -16.26
C SER A 101 -56.71 25.86 -15.57
N TYR A 102 -57.03 26.87 -16.37
CA TYR A 102 -58.16 27.78 -16.10
C TYR A 102 -59.46 27.08 -16.59
N PRO A 103 -60.70 27.51 -16.27
CA PRO A 103 -61.18 28.56 -15.36
C PRO A 103 -62.29 28.09 -14.39
N LEU A 104 -62.68 28.94 -13.42
CA LEU A 104 -64.07 29.13 -12.97
C LEU A 104 -64.21 30.51 -12.32
#